data_AF-Q5DVG3-F1
#
_entry.id   AF-Q5DVG3-F1
#
_cell.length_a   1.000
_cell.length_b   1.000
_cell.length_c   1.000
_cell.angle_alpha   90.00
_cell.angle_beta   90.00
_cell.angle_gamma   90.00
#
_symmetry.space_group_name_H-M   'P 1'
#
loop_
_entity.id
_entity.type
_entity.pdbx_description
1 polymer ?
#
loop_
_entity_poly.entity_id
_entity_poly.type
_entity_poly.pdbx_seq_one_letter_code
_entity_poly.pdbx_strand_id
1 'polypeptide(L)'
;MNTKKISSAILLTTFFVFINCKSQVADKDDPTNKFYQSVIQLGNGFLDVFTSFGGLVAEAFGFKSDPKKSDVKTYFTTVAAKLEKTKTDLNSLPKEKSDISSTTGKPDSTGSVGTAVEGAIKEVSELLDKLVKAVKTAEGASSGTAAIGEVVDNAAAAKAADKDSVTGIAKGIKEIVEAAGGSKKLKAAAAKGENNKGAGKLFGKAGDAAHGDSEAASKAAGAVSAVSGEQILSAIVKAAAAGDQEGKKPGEAKNPIAAAIGEGDGDAEFNQDGMKKDDQIAAAIALRGMAKDGKFAVKNDEKGKAEGAIKGAAESAVRKVLGAITGLIGDAVSSGLRKVGDSVKAASKETPPALNK
;
A
#
# COMPACT_ATOMS: atom_id res chain seq x y z
N MET A 1 14.70 12.73 19.44
CA MET A 1 13.80 11.64 19.02
C MET A 1 14.66 10.47 18.57
N ASN A 2 14.86 9.49 19.45
CA ASN A 2 15.76 8.37 19.21
C ASN A 2 15.12 7.36 18.25
N THR A 3 15.80 7.18 17.12
CA THR A 3 15.49 6.25 16.04
C THR A 3 15.65 4.82 16.50
N LYS A 4 14.54 4.06 16.54
CA LYS A 4 14.53 2.59 16.61
C LYS A 4 15.10 2.01 15.30
N LYS A 5 16.43 2.03 15.14
CA LYS A 5 17.16 1.39 14.03
C LYS A 5 17.87 0.08 14.43
N ILE A 6 17.57 -0.48 15.61
CA ILE A 6 18.45 -1.48 16.24
C ILE A 6 18.03 -2.95 16.02
N SER A 7 16.81 -3.27 15.53
CA SER A 7 16.38 -4.68 15.46
C SER A 7 16.67 -5.44 14.15
N SER A 8 17.10 -4.79 13.06
CA SER A 8 17.35 -5.49 11.78
C SER A 8 18.77 -6.08 11.67
N ALA A 9 19.76 -5.46 12.31
CA ALA A 9 21.16 -5.89 12.21
C ALA A 9 21.52 -6.99 13.22
N ILE A 10 20.94 -6.96 14.42
CA ILE A 10 21.24 -7.91 15.51
C ILE A 10 20.77 -9.34 15.18
N LEU A 11 19.70 -9.48 14.38
CA LEU A 11 19.21 -10.81 13.96
C LEU A 11 19.99 -11.39 12.77
N LEU A 12 20.59 -10.53 11.93
CA LEU A 12 21.47 -10.97 10.85
C LEU A 12 22.72 -11.66 11.42
N THR A 13 23.27 -11.14 12.52
CA THR A 13 24.50 -11.70 13.14
C THR A 13 24.26 -13.06 13.79
N THR A 14 23.06 -13.33 14.32
CA THR A 14 22.72 -14.66 14.87
C THR A 14 22.37 -15.69 13.79
N PHE A 15 22.12 -15.26 12.54
CA PHE A 15 22.00 -16.14 11.38
C PHE A 15 23.36 -16.74 10.95
N PHE A 16 24.47 -16.02 11.20
CA PHE A 16 25.81 -16.40 10.71
C PHE A 16 26.60 -17.37 11.61
N VAL A 17 26.23 -17.54 12.89
CA VAL A 17 27.06 -18.31 13.83
C VAL A 17 26.92 -19.84 13.66
N PHE A 18 25.85 -20.32 13.00
CA PHE A 18 25.59 -21.78 12.90
C PHE A 18 25.97 -22.43 11.56
N ILE A 19 26.39 -21.67 10.54
CA ILE A 19 26.78 -22.23 9.22
C ILE A 19 28.28 -22.56 9.15
N ASN A 20 29.08 -22.11 10.11
CA ASN A 20 30.55 -22.27 10.08
C ASN A 20 31.08 -23.51 10.82
N CYS A 21 30.25 -24.54 11.02
CA CYS A 21 30.74 -25.84 11.45
C CYS A 21 31.38 -26.55 10.24
N LYS A 22 32.71 -26.47 10.21
CA LYS A 22 33.63 -27.11 9.29
C LYS A 22 33.47 -28.64 9.35
N SER A 23 32.55 -29.19 8.56
CA SER A 23 32.43 -30.63 8.34
C SER A 23 33.44 -31.04 7.26
N GLN A 24 34.37 -31.91 7.65
CA GLN A 24 35.33 -32.56 6.77
C GLN A 24 34.63 -33.26 5.60
N VAL A 25 35.33 -33.35 4.48
CA VAL A 25 34.90 -33.95 3.21
C VAL A 25 34.49 -35.41 3.44
N ALA A 26 33.20 -35.65 3.64
CA ALA A 26 32.56 -36.95 3.52
C ALA A 26 31.84 -37.01 2.16
N ASP A 27 31.73 -38.22 1.60
CA ASP A 27 31.28 -38.50 0.24
C ASP A 27 30.12 -37.61 -0.25
N LYS A 28 30.21 -37.13 -1.50
CA LYS A 28 29.17 -36.29 -2.13
C LYS A 28 27.79 -36.95 -2.18
N ASP A 29 27.74 -38.27 -1.96
CA ASP A 29 26.52 -39.06 -1.95
C ASP A 29 25.91 -39.34 -0.58
N ASP A 30 26.53 -38.86 0.52
CA ASP A 30 25.99 -39.00 1.88
C ASP A 30 24.63 -38.28 2.02
N PRO A 31 23.56 -39.00 2.44
CA PRO A 31 22.24 -38.42 2.71
C PRO A 31 22.28 -37.22 3.66
N THR A 32 23.21 -37.22 4.63
CA THR A 32 23.38 -36.14 5.61
C THR A 32 23.89 -34.86 4.94
N ASN A 33 24.91 -34.98 4.09
CA ASN A 33 25.49 -33.86 3.36
C ASN A 33 24.50 -33.28 2.33
N LYS A 34 23.74 -34.15 1.64
CA LYS A 34 22.67 -33.74 0.71
C LYS A 34 21.54 -32.97 1.42
N PHE A 35 21.17 -33.41 2.63
CA PHE A 35 20.20 -32.70 3.47
C PHE A 35 20.68 -31.28 3.81
N TYR A 36 21.88 -31.13 4.39
CA TYR A 36 22.42 -29.81 4.75
C TYR A 36 22.60 -28.88 3.54
N GLN A 37 23.03 -29.40 2.38
CA GLN A 37 23.13 -28.60 1.16
C GLN A 37 21.76 -28.09 0.69
N SER A 38 20.71 -28.92 0.79
CA SER A 38 19.34 -28.53 0.41
C SER A 38 18.83 -27.39 1.30
N VAL A 39 19.04 -27.49 2.61
CA VAL A 39 18.68 -26.44 3.58
C VAL A 39 19.46 -25.14 3.34
N ILE A 40 20.76 -25.22 3.04
CA ILE A 40 21.59 -24.04 2.75
C ILE A 40 21.12 -23.33 1.48
N GLN A 41 20.84 -24.09 0.41
CA GLN A 41 20.33 -23.53 -0.85
C GLN A 41 18.96 -22.87 -0.66
N LEU A 42 18.06 -23.50 0.09
CA LEU A 42 16.78 -22.93 0.46
C LEU A 42 16.92 -21.64 1.27
N GLY A 43 17.81 -21.63 2.27
CA GLY A 43 18.10 -20.45 3.09
C GLY A 43 18.65 -19.27 2.29
N ASN A 44 19.61 -19.53 1.39
CA ASN A 44 20.18 -18.50 0.51
C ASN A 44 19.14 -17.97 -0.48
N GLY A 45 18.37 -18.86 -1.13
CA GLY A 45 17.30 -18.46 -2.04
C GLY A 45 16.25 -17.60 -1.33
N PHE A 46 15.86 -17.97 -0.10
CA PHE A 46 14.94 -17.16 0.69
C PHE A 46 15.50 -15.77 1.02
N LEU A 47 16.80 -15.68 1.35
CA LEU A 47 17.45 -14.40 1.61
C LEU A 47 17.45 -13.49 0.37
N ASP A 48 17.63 -14.05 -0.82
CA ASP A 48 17.53 -13.31 -2.08
C ASP A 48 16.11 -12.77 -2.31
N VAL A 49 15.08 -13.59 -2.07
CA VAL A 49 13.67 -13.15 -2.13
C VAL A 49 13.39 -12.02 -1.16
N PHE A 50 13.84 -12.16 0.10
CA PHE A 50 13.62 -11.17 1.15
C PHE A 50 14.34 -9.85 0.84
N THR A 51 15.60 -9.92 0.40
CA THR A 51 16.42 -8.75 0.07
C THR A 51 15.88 -8.03 -1.17
N SER A 52 15.48 -8.79 -2.19
CA SER A 52 14.80 -8.28 -3.39
C SER A 52 13.55 -7.50 -3.01
N PHE A 53 12.67 -8.06 -2.17
CA PHE A 53 11.49 -7.34 -1.69
C PHE A 53 11.84 -6.04 -0.92
N GLY A 54 12.90 -6.06 -0.10
CA GLY A 54 13.38 -4.88 0.63
C GLY A 54 13.80 -3.72 -0.28
N GLY A 55 14.59 -3.99 -1.33
CA GLY A 55 14.98 -2.98 -2.32
C GLY A 55 13.80 -2.44 -3.12
N LEU A 56 12.85 -3.32 -3.43
CA LEU A 56 11.64 -3.02 -4.19
C LEU A 56 10.71 -2.01 -3.48
N VAL A 57 10.63 -2.03 -2.15
CA VAL A 57 9.83 -1.06 -1.37
C VAL A 57 10.42 0.36 -1.44
N ALA A 58 11.74 0.49 -1.50
CA ALA A 58 12.41 1.79 -1.58
C ALA A 58 12.23 2.47 -2.95
N GLU A 59 12.24 1.69 -4.03
CA GLU A 59 12.13 2.19 -5.40
C GLU A 59 10.71 2.57 -5.84
N ALA A 60 9.67 1.98 -5.24
CA ALA A 60 8.28 2.28 -5.61
C ALA A 60 7.85 3.71 -5.23
N PHE A 61 8.65 4.41 -4.42
CA PHE A 61 8.32 5.71 -3.87
C PHE A 61 9.10 6.84 -4.58
N GLY A 62 8.47 7.47 -5.57
CA GLY A 62 9.10 8.58 -6.28
C GLY A 62 8.19 9.24 -7.32
N PHE A 63 7.24 10.06 -6.88
CA PHE A 63 6.62 11.01 -7.80
C PHE A 63 7.66 12.04 -8.23
N LYS A 64 7.82 12.19 -9.54
CA LYS A 64 8.60 13.24 -10.19
C LYS A 64 8.09 14.63 -9.79
N SER A 65 8.85 15.68 -10.15
CA SER A 65 8.34 17.04 -10.19
C SER A 65 7.14 17.10 -11.14
N ASP A 66 6.02 17.69 -10.72
CA ASP A 66 4.74 17.72 -11.46
C ASP A 66 4.08 16.35 -11.67
N PRO A 67 3.67 15.67 -10.59
CA PRO A 67 3.05 14.36 -10.68
C PRO A 67 1.72 14.40 -11.44
N LYS A 68 1.49 13.37 -12.26
CA LYS A 68 0.24 13.17 -13.01
C LYS A 68 -0.64 12.12 -12.35
N LYS A 69 -1.93 12.17 -12.62
CA LYS A 69 -2.87 11.11 -12.23
C LYS A 69 -2.48 9.74 -12.82
N SER A 70 -1.83 9.73 -13.99
CA SER A 70 -1.28 8.49 -14.58
C SER A 70 -0.15 7.89 -13.75
N ASP A 71 0.59 8.69 -12.97
CA ASP A 71 1.63 8.18 -12.09
C ASP A 71 1.02 7.40 -10.90
N VAL A 72 -0.24 7.67 -10.54
CA VAL A 72 -0.99 6.85 -9.55
C VAL A 72 -1.24 5.45 -10.11
N LYS A 73 -1.59 5.35 -11.40
CA LYS A 73 -1.69 4.05 -12.07
C LYS A 73 -0.34 3.34 -12.09
N THR A 74 0.72 4.05 -12.50
CA THR A 74 2.10 3.52 -12.53
C THR A 74 2.52 2.99 -11.16
N TYR A 75 2.17 3.69 -10.08
CA TYR A 75 2.40 3.23 -8.72
C TYR A 75 1.75 1.87 -8.47
N PHE A 76 0.44 1.72 -8.72
CA PHE A 76 -0.26 0.45 -8.49
C PHE A 76 0.24 -0.66 -9.43
N THR A 77 0.48 -0.36 -10.72
CA THR A 77 1.09 -1.31 -11.67
C THR A 77 2.43 -1.82 -11.13
N THR A 78 3.28 -0.92 -10.65
CA THR A 78 4.58 -1.26 -10.08
C THR A 78 4.42 -2.12 -8.83
N VAL A 79 3.57 -1.73 -7.88
CA VAL A 79 3.32 -2.52 -6.68
C VAL A 79 2.83 -3.93 -7.01
N ALA A 80 1.87 -4.08 -7.94
CA ALA A 80 1.37 -5.39 -8.37
C ALA A 80 2.47 -6.26 -8.97
N ALA A 81 3.25 -5.72 -9.91
CA ALA A 81 4.36 -6.45 -10.53
C ALA A 81 5.41 -6.92 -9.51
N LYS A 82 5.69 -6.08 -8.51
CA LYS A 82 6.65 -6.41 -7.43
C LYS A 82 6.12 -7.54 -6.55
N LEU A 83 4.84 -7.52 -6.20
CA LEU A 83 4.19 -8.60 -5.44
C LEU A 83 4.15 -9.93 -6.23
N GLU A 84 3.83 -9.87 -7.53
CA GLU A 84 3.85 -11.03 -8.43
C GLU A 84 5.27 -11.63 -8.55
N LYS A 85 6.29 -10.77 -8.67
CA LYS A 85 7.69 -11.19 -8.66
C LYS A 85 8.05 -11.88 -7.35
N THR A 86 7.75 -11.28 -6.20
CA THR A 86 8.01 -11.91 -4.89
C THR A 86 7.30 -13.25 -4.78
N LYS A 87 6.06 -13.36 -5.25
CA LYS A 87 5.31 -14.63 -5.24
C LYS A 87 5.99 -15.69 -6.11
N THR A 88 6.42 -15.30 -7.32
CA THR A 88 7.09 -16.20 -8.26
C THR A 88 8.41 -16.68 -7.65
N ASP A 89 9.26 -15.75 -7.20
CA ASP A 89 10.56 -16.08 -6.64
C ASP A 89 10.42 -16.94 -5.36
N LEU A 90 9.39 -16.70 -4.53
CA LEU A 90 9.10 -17.52 -3.34
C LEU A 90 8.67 -18.96 -3.68
N ASN A 91 7.85 -19.15 -4.72
CA ASN A 91 7.41 -20.48 -5.15
C ASN A 91 8.49 -21.23 -5.95
N SER A 92 9.48 -20.51 -6.48
CA SER A 92 10.66 -21.07 -7.15
C SER A 92 11.77 -21.46 -6.17
N LEU A 93 11.61 -21.22 -4.87
CA LEU A 93 12.57 -21.67 -3.89
C LEU A 93 12.79 -23.19 -4.00
N PRO A 94 14.02 -23.67 -3.83
CA PRO A 94 14.31 -25.10 -3.82
C PRO A 94 13.42 -25.77 -2.77
N LYS A 95 12.48 -26.60 -3.22
CA LYS A 95 11.73 -27.45 -2.29
C LYS A 95 12.72 -28.48 -1.75
N GLU A 96 12.70 -28.71 -0.44
CA GLU A 96 13.42 -29.86 0.10
C GLU A 96 12.94 -31.10 -0.62
N LYS A 97 13.81 -31.71 -1.43
CA LYS A 97 13.56 -33.05 -1.92
C LYS A 97 13.70 -33.99 -0.72
N SER A 98 12.56 -34.44 -0.21
CA SER A 98 12.45 -35.66 0.59
C SER A 98 12.60 -36.92 -0.27
N ASP A 99 13.35 -36.87 -1.37
CA ASP A 99 13.79 -38.06 -2.11
C ASP A 99 14.92 -38.77 -1.33
N ILE A 100 14.69 -39.02 -0.05
CA ILE A 100 15.32 -40.13 0.66
C ILE A 100 14.18 -41.08 0.95
N SER A 101 13.75 -41.78 -0.10
CA SER A 101 12.94 -42.98 0.00
C SER A 101 13.55 -43.86 1.09
N SER A 102 12.86 -43.95 2.23
CA SER A 102 13.02 -45.07 3.14
C SER A 102 12.82 -46.34 2.31
N THR A 103 13.89 -47.05 2.01
CA THR A 103 13.79 -48.45 1.66
C THR A 103 13.11 -49.15 2.85
N THR A 104 11.86 -49.54 2.60
CA THR A 104 11.08 -50.54 3.33
C THR A 104 10.90 -50.36 4.85
N GLY A 105 9.71 -49.90 5.25
CA GLY A 105 9.06 -50.37 6.48
C GLY A 105 8.63 -49.31 7.51
N LYS A 106 7.29 -49.19 7.64
CA LYS A 106 6.50 -48.65 8.77
C LYS A 106 6.12 -47.15 8.75
N PRO A 107 4.83 -46.80 8.89
CA PRO A 107 4.34 -45.42 8.85
C PRO A 107 4.28 -44.83 10.26
N ASP A 108 5.38 -44.31 10.78
CA ASP A 108 5.37 -43.61 12.07
C ASP A 108 5.77 -42.13 11.88
N SER A 109 4.75 -41.29 11.64
CA SER A 109 4.59 -39.93 12.20
C SER A 109 5.81 -38.99 12.30
N THR A 110 6.62 -38.82 11.25
CA THR A 110 7.50 -37.64 11.12
C THR A 110 6.90 -36.69 10.10
N GLY A 111 6.25 -35.63 10.59
CA GLY A 111 5.77 -34.54 9.75
C GLY A 111 6.97 -33.92 9.04
N SER A 112 7.14 -34.29 7.77
CA SER A 112 8.30 -33.94 6.95
C SER A 112 8.53 -32.44 6.93
N VAL A 113 9.76 -32.04 7.21
CA VAL A 113 10.31 -30.67 7.20
C VAL A 113 9.90 -29.85 5.97
N GLY A 114 9.84 -30.51 4.80
CA GLY A 114 9.36 -29.93 3.55
C GLY A 114 7.93 -29.40 3.66
N THR A 115 7.06 -30.05 4.43
CA THR A 115 5.63 -29.67 4.56
C THR A 115 5.41 -28.39 5.35
N ALA A 116 6.25 -28.09 6.35
CA ALA A 116 6.13 -26.88 7.16
C ALA A 116 6.60 -25.63 6.39
N VAL A 117 7.74 -25.72 5.69
CA VAL A 117 8.23 -24.64 4.83
C VAL A 117 7.29 -24.42 3.66
N GLU A 118 6.84 -25.49 2.99
CA GLU A 118 5.85 -25.40 1.90
C GLU A 118 4.53 -24.79 2.39
N GLY A 119 4.09 -25.15 3.59
CA GLY A 119 2.90 -24.57 4.23
C GLY A 119 3.04 -23.05 4.45
N ALA A 120 4.19 -22.61 4.98
CA ALA A 120 4.47 -21.18 5.16
C ALA A 120 4.57 -20.44 3.83
N ILE A 121 5.24 -21.02 2.81
CA ILE A 121 5.33 -20.46 1.46
C ILE A 121 3.93 -20.33 0.85
N LYS A 122 3.06 -21.34 1.03
CA LYS A 122 1.68 -21.32 0.56
C LYS A 122 0.87 -20.20 1.22
N GLU A 123 0.96 -20.04 2.54
CA GLU A 123 0.28 -18.96 3.27
C GLU A 123 0.69 -17.58 2.74
N VAL A 124 1.98 -17.35 2.51
CA VAL A 124 2.49 -16.08 1.97
C VAL A 124 2.10 -15.89 0.51
N SER A 125 2.11 -16.95 -0.30
CA SER A 125 1.67 -16.90 -1.70
C SER A 125 0.19 -16.52 -1.82
N GLU A 126 -0.66 -17.05 -0.93
CA GLU A 126 -2.08 -16.67 -0.86
C GLU A 126 -2.28 -15.22 -0.43
N LEU A 127 -1.46 -14.72 0.50
CA LEU A 127 -1.45 -13.30 0.88
C LEU A 127 -1.05 -12.41 -0.30
N LEU A 128 0.03 -12.75 -1.00
CA LEU A 128 0.51 -12.03 -2.17
C LEU A 128 -0.55 -11.99 -3.28
N ASP A 129 -1.25 -13.10 -3.53
CA ASP A 129 -2.36 -13.13 -4.50
C ASP A 129 -3.51 -12.20 -4.14
N LYS A 130 -3.90 -12.17 -2.86
CA LYS A 130 -4.96 -11.25 -2.38
C LYS A 130 -4.53 -9.80 -2.56
N LEU A 131 -3.29 -9.47 -2.23
CA LEU A 131 -2.73 -8.13 -2.39
C LEU A 131 -2.66 -7.73 -3.86
N VAL A 132 -2.15 -8.59 -4.75
CA VAL A 132 -2.08 -8.32 -6.20
C VAL A 132 -3.46 -8.01 -6.76
N LYS A 133 -4.47 -8.84 -6.46
CA LYS A 133 -5.86 -8.62 -6.92
C LYS A 133 -6.41 -7.28 -6.46
N ALA A 134 -6.22 -6.95 -5.19
CA ALA A 134 -6.67 -5.68 -4.63
C ALA A 134 -5.96 -4.46 -5.24
N VAL A 135 -4.65 -4.56 -5.45
CA VAL A 135 -3.85 -3.52 -6.12
C VAL A 135 -4.32 -3.34 -7.56
N LYS A 136 -4.63 -4.44 -8.27
CA LYS A 136 -5.17 -4.39 -9.65
C LYS A 136 -6.53 -3.71 -9.72
N THR A 137 -7.38 -3.82 -8.69
CA THR A 137 -8.63 -3.06 -8.59
C THR A 137 -8.35 -1.54 -8.57
N ALA A 138 -7.42 -1.08 -7.72
CA ALA A 138 -7.04 0.33 -7.64
C ALA A 138 -6.34 0.82 -8.92
N GLU A 139 -5.50 -0.02 -9.54
CA GLU A 139 -4.84 0.24 -10.82
C GLU A 139 -5.86 0.47 -11.95
N GLY A 140 -6.86 -0.42 -12.06
CA GLY A 140 -7.90 -0.34 -13.09
C GLY A 140 -8.73 0.94 -12.99
N ALA A 141 -9.00 1.41 -11.77
CA ALA A 141 -9.74 2.64 -11.52
C ALA A 141 -8.91 3.93 -11.70
N SER A 142 -7.58 3.81 -11.69
CA SER A 142 -6.64 4.93 -11.85
C SER A 142 -6.49 5.32 -13.32
N SER A 143 -7.53 5.88 -13.93
CA SER A 143 -7.60 6.19 -15.37
C SER A 143 -7.38 7.66 -15.73
N GLY A 144 -7.01 8.50 -14.75
CA GLY A 144 -6.76 9.92 -14.96
C GLY A 144 -5.43 10.24 -15.63
N THR A 145 -5.36 11.36 -16.36
CA THR A 145 -4.15 11.81 -17.09
C THR A 145 -3.68 13.22 -16.73
N ALA A 146 -4.59 14.05 -16.21
CA ALA A 146 -4.34 15.42 -15.75
C ALA A 146 -3.28 15.47 -14.62
N ALA A 147 -2.79 16.68 -14.31
CA ALA A 147 -1.89 16.87 -13.18
C ALA A 147 -2.60 16.56 -11.84
N ILE A 148 -1.85 16.04 -10.87
CA ILE A 148 -2.32 16.00 -9.49
C ILE A 148 -2.36 17.45 -9.00
N GLY A 149 -3.53 17.88 -8.51
CA GLY A 149 -3.71 19.27 -8.08
C GLY A 149 -3.99 20.25 -9.21
N GLU A 150 -4.44 19.78 -10.38
CA GLU A 150 -4.81 20.66 -11.48
C GLU A 150 -5.90 21.67 -11.07
N VAL A 151 -5.65 22.95 -11.37
CA VAL A 151 -6.52 24.08 -11.00
C VAL A 151 -7.16 24.69 -12.24
N VAL A 152 -8.47 24.93 -12.15
CA VAL A 152 -9.28 25.58 -13.18
C VAL A 152 -9.96 26.82 -12.61
N ASP A 153 -9.94 27.89 -13.40
CA ASP A 153 -10.60 29.17 -13.10
C ASP A 153 -11.67 29.53 -14.13
N ASN A 154 -11.91 28.69 -15.14
CA ASN A 154 -12.97 28.90 -16.12
C ASN A 154 -14.12 27.89 -15.95
N ALA A 155 -15.36 28.37 -16.11
CA ALA A 155 -16.56 27.57 -15.87
C ALA A 155 -16.64 26.30 -16.74
N ALA A 156 -16.19 26.37 -18.00
CA ALA A 156 -16.25 25.24 -18.92
C ALA A 156 -15.29 24.08 -18.56
N ALA A 157 -14.21 24.36 -17.82
CA ALA A 157 -13.25 23.36 -17.39
C ALA A 157 -13.59 22.74 -16.03
N ALA A 158 -14.49 23.34 -15.24
CA ALA A 158 -15.02 22.75 -14.03
C ALA A 158 -15.93 21.58 -14.37
N LYS A 159 -15.56 20.38 -13.91
CA LYS A 159 -16.35 19.16 -14.07
C LYS A 159 -16.39 18.40 -12.75
N ALA A 160 -17.47 17.65 -12.56
CA ALA A 160 -17.47 16.58 -11.58
C ALA A 160 -16.34 15.60 -11.91
N ALA A 161 -15.70 15.04 -10.88
CA ALA A 161 -14.73 13.98 -11.11
C ALA A 161 -15.47 12.71 -11.58
N ASP A 162 -14.77 11.87 -12.31
CA ASP A 162 -15.31 10.61 -12.81
C ASP A 162 -15.69 9.70 -11.63
N LYS A 163 -16.98 9.37 -11.52
CA LYS A 163 -17.54 8.60 -10.40
C LYS A 163 -16.90 7.23 -10.28
N ASP A 164 -16.69 6.54 -11.40
CA ASP A 164 -16.16 5.18 -11.42
C ASP A 164 -14.67 5.18 -11.02
N SER A 165 -13.92 6.20 -11.42
CA SER A 165 -12.53 6.39 -11.00
C SER A 165 -12.44 6.69 -9.49
N VAL A 166 -13.24 7.62 -8.96
CA VAL A 166 -13.21 7.95 -7.52
C VAL A 166 -13.60 6.74 -6.67
N THR A 167 -14.75 6.13 -6.97
CA THR A 167 -15.27 4.99 -6.20
C THR A 167 -14.39 3.75 -6.36
N GLY A 168 -13.89 3.50 -7.57
CA GLY A 168 -12.99 2.40 -7.86
C GLY A 168 -11.64 2.53 -7.15
N ILE A 169 -11.03 3.71 -7.11
CA ILE A 169 -9.79 3.96 -6.35
C ILE A 169 -10.05 3.74 -4.86
N ALA A 170 -11.12 4.31 -4.31
CA ALA A 170 -11.45 4.17 -2.89
C ALA A 170 -11.71 2.70 -2.50
N LYS A 171 -12.42 1.95 -3.36
CA LYS A 171 -12.70 0.53 -3.18
C LYS A 171 -11.42 -0.32 -3.29
N GLY A 172 -10.59 -0.08 -4.31
CA GLY A 172 -9.31 -0.78 -4.46
C GLY A 172 -8.39 -0.54 -3.27
N ILE A 173 -8.30 0.69 -2.77
CA ILE A 173 -7.57 1.01 -1.53
C ILE A 173 -8.12 0.23 -0.33
N LYS A 174 -9.45 0.15 -0.17
CA LYS A 174 -10.08 -0.68 0.86
C LYS A 174 -9.69 -2.14 0.73
N GLU A 175 -9.76 -2.72 -0.47
CA GLU A 175 -9.38 -4.12 -0.71
C GLU A 175 -7.91 -4.37 -0.35
N ILE A 176 -7.00 -3.42 -0.64
CA ILE A 176 -5.58 -3.54 -0.29
C ILE A 176 -5.43 -3.59 1.22
N VAL A 177 -6.14 -2.69 1.92
CA VAL A 177 -6.11 -2.64 3.39
C VAL A 177 -6.65 -3.94 3.98
N GLU A 178 -7.75 -4.48 3.46
CA GLU A 178 -8.32 -5.75 3.90
C GLU A 178 -7.37 -6.93 3.64
N ALA A 179 -6.78 -7.01 2.44
CA ALA A 179 -5.82 -8.05 2.07
C ALA A 179 -4.56 -8.02 2.95
N ALA A 180 -4.09 -6.83 3.34
CA ALA A 180 -2.95 -6.67 4.25
C ALA A 180 -3.28 -6.96 5.74
N GLY A 181 -4.51 -7.39 6.06
CA GLY A 181 -4.98 -7.60 7.43
C GLY A 181 -5.22 -6.29 8.21
N GLY A 182 -5.46 -5.20 7.46
CA GLY A 182 -5.45 -3.82 7.92
C GLY A 182 -6.63 -3.40 8.79
N SER A 183 -7.73 -4.16 8.88
CA SER A 183 -8.84 -3.84 9.79
C SER A 183 -8.40 -3.75 11.26
N LYS A 184 -7.32 -4.47 11.63
CA LYS A 184 -6.69 -4.39 12.97
C LYS A 184 -5.55 -3.36 13.07
N LYS A 185 -4.88 -3.06 11.95
CA LYS A 185 -3.66 -2.23 11.89
C LYS A 185 -3.93 -0.75 11.55
N LEU A 186 -4.99 -0.47 10.79
CA LEU A 186 -5.42 0.89 10.44
C LEU A 186 -6.22 1.51 11.59
N LYS A 187 -5.56 1.70 12.74
CA LYS A 187 -6.12 2.39 13.91
C LYS A 187 -5.65 3.83 13.94
N ALA A 188 -6.08 4.61 12.96
CA ALA A 188 -5.88 6.04 12.97
C ALA A 188 -7.06 6.70 13.69
N ALA A 189 -6.77 7.43 14.77
CA ALA A 189 -7.78 8.25 15.43
C ALA A 189 -8.27 9.35 14.46
N ALA A 190 -9.57 9.63 14.48
CA ALA A 190 -10.12 10.71 13.67
C ALA A 190 -9.44 12.03 14.01
N ALA A 191 -9.23 12.87 13.01
CA ALA A 191 -8.73 14.22 13.22
C ALA A 191 -9.70 15.03 14.10
N LYS A 192 -9.14 16.00 14.84
CA LYS A 192 -9.91 16.91 15.71
C LYS A 192 -10.10 18.30 15.10
N GLY A 193 -9.29 18.68 14.10
CA GLY A 193 -9.39 20.01 13.48
C GLY A 193 -10.59 20.09 12.55
N GLU A 194 -11.36 21.17 12.71
CA GLU A 194 -12.59 21.46 11.95
C GLU A 194 -12.60 22.87 11.32
N ASN A 195 -11.49 23.60 11.47
CA ASN A 195 -11.33 24.97 10.99
C ASN A 195 -11.02 25.08 9.48
N ASN A 196 -10.80 23.94 8.81
CA ASN A 196 -10.41 23.89 7.40
C ASN A 196 -11.56 23.59 6.41
N LYS A 197 -12.81 23.57 6.88
CA LYS A 197 -14.02 23.38 6.05
C LYS A 197 -14.12 24.29 4.82
N GLY A 198 -13.48 25.46 4.86
CA GLY A 198 -13.35 26.37 3.73
C GLY A 198 -12.69 25.76 2.47
N ALA A 199 -11.94 24.67 2.62
CA ALA A 199 -11.40 23.89 1.51
C ALA A 199 -12.48 23.36 0.56
N GLY A 200 -13.72 23.19 1.02
CA GLY A 200 -14.85 22.73 0.20
C GLY A 200 -15.15 23.64 -1.00
N LYS A 201 -14.79 24.92 -0.90
CA LYS A 201 -14.94 25.90 -2.01
C LYS A 201 -14.15 25.50 -3.27
N LEU A 202 -13.13 24.64 -3.14
CA LEU A 202 -12.32 24.15 -4.25
C LEU A 202 -12.97 23.00 -5.04
N PHE A 203 -14.08 22.45 -4.55
CA PHE A 203 -14.77 21.28 -5.12
C PHE A 203 -16.05 21.67 -5.90
N GLY A 204 -16.32 22.98 -5.99
CA GLY A 204 -17.49 23.55 -6.65
C GLY A 204 -17.24 24.02 -8.08
N LYS A 205 -17.94 25.08 -8.47
CA LYS A 205 -17.79 25.76 -9.77
C LYS A 205 -16.45 26.47 -9.91
N ALA A 206 -16.04 26.73 -11.15
CA ALA A 206 -14.95 27.64 -11.51
C ALA A 206 -15.50 28.89 -12.24
N GLY A 207 -14.72 29.96 -12.29
CA GLY A 207 -15.10 31.21 -12.95
C GLY A 207 -15.84 32.18 -12.05
N ASP A 208 -16.66 33.06 -12.62
CA ASP A 208 -17.32 34.16 -11.90
C ASP A 208 -18.21 33.68 -10.73
N ALA A 209 -18.83 32.52 -10.88
CA ALA A 209 -19.70 31.92 -9.87
C ALA A 209 -18.94 31.05 -8.84
N ALA A 210 -17.60 31.01 -8.90
CA ALA A 210 -16.82 30.19 -7.99
C ALA A 210 -16.52 30.90 -6.67
N HIS A 211 -16.34 30.08 -5.64
CA HIS A 211 -15.94 30.53 -4.32
C HIS A 211 -14.51 30.15 -3.95
N GLY A 212 -13.85 29.31 -4.76
CA GLY A 212 -12.46 28.92 -4.53
C GLY A 212 -11.52 30.12 -4.70
N ASP A 213 -10.60 30.28 -3.76
CA ASP A 213 -9.60 31.34 -3.73
C ASP A 213 -8.36 30.92 -2.93
N SER A 214 -7.40 31.85 -2.78
CA SER A 214 -6.18 31.59 -2.02
C SER A 214 -6.43 31.19 -0.56
N GLU A 215 -7.50 31.68 0.09
CA GLU A 215 -7.84 31.27 1.45
C GLU A 215 -8.33 29.81 1.46
N ALA A 216 -9.25 29.45 0.56
CA ALA A 216 -9.70 28.06 0.43
C ALA A 216 -8.54 27.09 0.14
N ALA A 217 -7.59 27.51 -0.70
CA ALA A 217 -6.35 26.79 -0.97
C ALA A 217 -5.48 26.62 0.29
N SER A 218 -5.35 27.67 1.10
CA SER A 218 -4.64 27.61 2.38
C SER A 218 -5.33 26.66 3.37
N LYS A 219 -6.66 26.65 3.45
CA LYS A 219 -7.42 25.69 4.28
C LYS A 219 -7.21 24.24 3.81
N ALA A 220 -7.17 24.00 2.50
CA ALA A 220 -6.87 22.68 1.95
C ALA A 220 -5.46 22.21 2.34
N ALA A 221 -4.45 23.08 2.21
CA ALA A 221 -3.09 22.79 2.66
C ALA A 221 -3.03 22.56 4.18
N GLY A 222 -3.75 23.38 4.96
CA GLY A 222 -3.89 23.25 6.41
C GLY A 222 -4.41 21.88 6.82
N ALA A 223 -5.55 21.45 6.26
CA ALA A 223 -6.14 20.15 6.54
C ALA A 223 -5.17 19.00 6.23
N VAL A 224 -4.55 19.02 5.05
CA VAL A 224 -3.60 17.98 4.64
C VAL A 224 -2.36 17.97 5.54
N SER A 225 -1.86 19.14 5.96
CA SER A 225 -0.68 19.24 6.83
C SER A 225 -0.95 18.70 8.23
N ALA A 226 -2.18 18.84 8.74
CA ALA A 226 -2.57 18.47 10.10
C ALA A 226 -2.77 16.96 10.32
N VAL A 227 -2.81 16.15 9.26
CA VAL A 227 -3.13 14.71 9.35
C VAL A 227 -2.03 13.81 8.82
N SER A 228 -1.95 12.58 9.33
CA SER A 228 -1.05 11.54 8.83
C SER A 228 -1.62 10.80 7.62
N GLY A 229 -0.77 10.08 6.88
CA GLY A 229 -1.23 9.23 5.76
C GLY A 229 -2.20 8.15 6.21
N GLU A 230 -2.02 7.59 7.41
CA GLU A 230 -2.90 6.58 8.00
C GLU A 230 -4.28 7.15 8.34
N GLN A 231 -4.36 8.41 8.77
CA GLN A 231 -5.63 9.09 9.00
C GLN A 231 -6.40 9.30 7.71
N ILE A 232 -5.72 9.78 6.66
CA ILE A 232 -6.31 9.95 5.32
C ILE A 232 -6.75 8.58 4.77
N LEU A 233 -5.90 7.57 4.85
CA LEU A 233 -6.19 6.20 4.42
C LEU A 233 -7.40 5.62 5.16
N SER A 234 -7.48 5.83 6.48
CA SER A 234 -8.64 5.41 7.29
C SER A 234 -9.95 6.08 6.85
N ALA A 235 -9.91 7.38 6.56
CA ALA A 235 -11.07 8.12 6.07
C ALA A 235 -11.54 7.58 4.70
N ILE A 236 -10.62 7.32 3.77
CA ILE A 236 -10.93 6.73 2.46
C ILE A 236 -11.59 5.34 2.62
N VAL A 237 -11.00 4.46 3.44
CA VAL A 237 -11.53 3.11 3.66
C VAL A 237 -12.94 3.14 4.27
N LYS A 238 -13.17 4.03 5.25
CA LYS A 238 -14.50 4.22 5.85
C LYS A 238 -15.51 4.73 4.84
N ALA A 239 -15.12 5.69 4.00
CA ALA A 239 -15.98 6.22 2.93
C ALA A 239 -16.32 5.13 1.90
N ALA A 240 -15.36 4.28 1.53
CA ALA A 240 -15.55 3.16 0.61
C ALA A 240 -16.53 2.09 1.15
N ALA A 241 -16.72 2.04 2.47
CA ALA A 241 -17.70 1.18 3.13
C ALA A 241 -19.08 1.85 3.36
N ALA A 242 -19.19 3.17 3.15
CA ALA A 242 -20.44 3.90 3.29
C ALA A 242 -21.34 3.71 2.06
N GLY A 243 -22.67 3.72 2.25
CA GLY A 243 -23.64 3.44 1.20
C GLY A 243 -23.95 4.61 0.24
N ASP A 244 -23.72 5.86 0.66
CA ASP A 244 -24.00 7.04 -0.17
C ASP A 244 -22.70 7.56 -0.80
N GLN A 245 -22.41 7.13 -2.03
CA GLN A 245 -21.18 7.48 -2.76
C GLN A 245 -21.47 8.33 -4.00
N GLU A 246 -22.65 8.95 -4.06
CA GLU A 246 -22.98 9.86 -5.16
C GLU A 246 -22.25 11.19 -4.99
N GLY A 247 -21.90 11.81 -6.12
CA GLY A 247 -21.38 13.17 -6.10
C GLY A 247 -22.37 14.11 -5.46
N LYS A 248 -21.89 14.92 -4.51
CA LYS A 248 -22.68 15.95 -3.84
C LYS A 248 -21.88 17.23 -3.83
N LYS A 249 -22.58 18.35 -3.94
CA LYS A 249 -21.97 19.66 -3.73
C LYS A 249 -21.38 19.80 -2.31
N PRO A 250 -20.38 20.68 -2.10
CA PRO A 250 -19.64 20.74 -0.84
C PRO A 250 -20.49 20.87 0.43
N GLY A 251 -21.56 21.66 0.38
CA GLY A 251 -22.47 21.84 1.53
C GLY A 251 -23.27 20.60 1.92
N GLU A 252 -23.38 19.60 1.04
CA GLU A 252 -24.22 18.39 1.21
C GLU A 252 -23.42 17.08 1.25
N ALA A 253 -22.14 17.11 0.86
CA ALA A 253 -21.28 15.93 0.89
C ALA A 253 -21.07 15.43 2.32
N LYS A 254 -21.46 14.17 2.58
CA LYS A 254 -21.37 13.52 3.90
C LYS A 254 -20.13 12.65 4.08
N ASN A 255 -19.36 12.45 3.01
CA ASN A 255 -18.14 11.64 3.06
C ASN A 255 -17.15 12.06 1.95
N PRO A 256 -15.87 11.64 2.07
CA PRO A 256 -14.82 11.98 1.12
C PRO A 256 -15.10 11.62 -0.34
N ILE A 257 -15.79 10.52 -0.62
CA ILE A 257 -16.07 10.07 -2.00
C ILE A 257 -17.08 11.01 -2.64
N ALA A 258 -18.19 11.29 -1.95
CA ALA A 258 -19.21 12.23 -2.42
C ALA A 258 -18.63 13.62 -2.71
N ALA A 259 -17.76 14.11 -1.82
CA ALA A 259 -17.06 15.38 -1.99
C ALA A 259 -16.07 15.35 -3.17
N ALA A 260 -15.28 14.28 -3.31
CA ALA A 260 -14.30 14.14 -4.37
C ALA A 260 -14.94 14.05 -5.76
N ILE A 261 -16.08 13.35 -5.90
CA ILE A 261 -16.87 13.37 -7.14
C ILE A 261 -17.43 14.78 -7.37
N GLY A 262 -18.04 15.35 -6.33
CA GLY A 262 -18.67 16.65 -6.38
C GLY A 262 -19.92 16.66 -7.26
N GLU A 263 -20.58 17.80 -7.30
CA GLU A 263 -21.70 18.08 -8.19
C GLU A 263 -21.43 19.45 -8.82
N GLY A 264 -21.76 19.62 -10.10
CA GLY A 264 -21.42 20.83 -10.86
C GLY A 264 -22.02 22.13 -10.31
N ASP A 265 -22.94 22.04 -9.35
CA ASP A 265 -23.54 23.16 -8.62
C ASP A 265 -23.13 23.14 -7.15
N GLY A 266 -22.08 23.88 -6.77
CA GLY A 266 -21.61 23.86 -5.38
C GLY A 266 -20.92 25.14 -4.92
N ASP A 267 -21.57 25.84 -3.99
CA ASP A 267 -21.22 27.22 -3.63
C ASP A 267 -20.82 27.38 -2.14
N ALA A 268 -20.36 26.31 -1.48
CA ALA A 268 -20.23 26.29 -0.02
C ALA A 268 -18.92 25.68 0.49
N GLU A 269 -18.63 25.98 1.75
CA GLU A 269 -17.72 25.20 2.58
C GLU A 269 -18.29 23.80 2.85
N PHE A 270 -17.46 22.88 3.36
CA PHE A 270 -17.95 21.61 3.86
C PHE A 270 -18.78 21.82 5.16
N ASN A 271 -20.10 21.65 5.06
CA ASN A 271 -21.02 21.95 6.16
C ASN A 271 -21.58 20.72 6.88
N GLN A 272 -21.44 19.53 6.30
CA GLN A 272 -21.85 18.28 6.94
C GLN A 272 -20.79 17.82 7.94
N ASP A 273 -21.22 17.30 9.09
CA ASP A 273 -20.31 16.84 10.15
C ASP A 273 -19.36 15.72 9.67
N GLY A 274 -19.78 14.96 8.65
CA GLY A 274 -18.95 13.96 7.98
C GLY A 274 -17.80 14.51 7.13
N MET A 275 -17.73 15.82 6.91
CA MET A 275 -16.71 16.45 6.04
C MET A 275 -15.96 17.64 6.67
N LYS A 276 -16.32 18.07 7.89
CA LYS A 276 -15.63 19.21 8.55
C LYS A 276 -14.20 18.90 8.98
N LYS A 277 -13.89 17.61 9.21
CA LYS A 277 -12.63 17.18 9.81
C LYS A 277 -11.49 17.14 8.81
N ASP A 278 -10.29 17.49 9.26
CA ASP A 278 -9.10 17.55 8.41
C ASP A 278 -8.81 16.23 7.66
N ASP A 279 -9.06 15.07 8.29
CA ASP A 279 -8.83 13.76 7.66
C ASP A 279 -9.84 13.47 6.54
N GLN A 280 -11.10 13.89 6.71
CA GLN A 280 -12.13 13.78 5.68
C GLN A 280 -11.86 14.71 4.50
N ILE A 281 -11.46 15.96 4.80
CA ILE A 281 -11.09 16.94 3.78
C ILE A 281 -9.86 16.46 3.01
N ALA A 282 -8.81 16.03 3.70
CA ALA A 282 -7.60 15.51 3.08
C ALA A 282 -7.88 14.24 2.25
N ALA A 283 -8.81 13.38 2.68
CA ALA A 283 -9.26 12.23 1.90
C ALA A 283 -9.98 12.64 0.61
N ALA A 284 -10.87 13.64 0.67
CA ALA A 284 -11.52 14.17 -0.52
C ALA A 284 -10.50 14.79 -1.48
N ILE A 285 -9.52 15.54 -0.97
CA ILE A 285 -8.42 16.13 -1.75
C ILE A 285 -7.58 15.02 -2.42
N ALA A 286 -7.20 13.97 -1.68
CA ALA A 286 -6.44 12.86 -2.22
C ALA A 286 -7.22 12.13 -3.33
N LEU A 287 -8.48 11.77 -3.08
CA LEU A 287 -9.34 11.09 -4.06
C LEU A 287 -9.54 11.93 -5.32
N ARG A 288 -9.89 13.22 -5.18
CA ARG A 288 -9.99 14.18 -6.30
C ARG A 288 -8.67 14.30 -7.04
N GLY A 289 -7.56 14.34 -6.31
CA GLY A 289 -6.20 14.42 -6.84
C GLY A 289 -5.80 13.20 -7.68
N MET A 290 -6.22 11.99 -7.29
CA MET A 290 -5.91 10.75 -8.01
C MET A 290 -6.90 10.43 -9.15
N ALA A 291 -8.18 10.76 -8.97
CA ALA A 291 -9.24 10.31 -9.86
C ALA A 291 -9.25 11.02 -11.22
N LYS A 292 -9.72 10.30 -12.24
CA LYS A 292 -10.01 10.86 -13.56
C LYS A 292 -10.96 12.05 -13.46
N ASP A 293 -10.69 13.08 -14.27
CA ASP A 293 -11.45 14.34 -14.35
C ASP A 293 -11.53 15.18 -13.05
N GLY A 294 -10.94 14.71 -11.94
CA GLY A 294 -10.86 15.49 -10.70
C GLY A 294 -9.93 16.70 -10.83
N LYS A 295 -10.51 17.89 -10.79
CA LYS A 295 -9.81 19.19 -10.79
C LYS A 295 -10.29 20.04 -9.62
N PHE A 296 -9.48 20.99 -9.20
CA PHE A 296 -9.84 21.97 -8.17
C PHE A 296 -10.22 23.28 -8.83
N ALA A 297 -11.27 23.91 -8.35
CA ALA A 297 -11.86 25.08 -8.97
C ALA A 297 -11.62 26.35 -8.14
N VAL A 298 -11.35 27.46 -8.82
CA VAL A 298 -11.21 28.79 -8.22
C VAL A 298 -11.97 29.84 -9.04
N LYS A 299 -12.16 31.01 -8.46
CA LYS A 299 -12.72 32.17 -9.16
C LYS A 299 -11.73 32.77 -10.15
N ASN A 300 -12.27 33.57 -11.07
CA ASN A 300 -11.48 34.32 -12.04
C ASN A 300 -10.35 35.10 -11.32
N ASP A 301 -9.18 35.14 -11.95
CA ASP A 301 -7.98 35.83 -11.46
C ASP A 301 -7.35 35.29 -10.14
N GLU A 302 -7.86 34.18 -9.58
CA GLU A 302 -7.26 33.54 -8.40
C GLU A 302 -6.30 32.40 -8.74
N LYS A 303 -6.31 31.86 -9.96
CA LYS A 303 -5.50 30.69 -10.32
C LYS A 303 -4.03 30.88 -9.95
N GLY A 304 -3.41 31.98 -10.39
CA GLY A 304 -2.00 32.27 -10.08
C GLY A 304 -1.69 32.44 -8.58
N LYS A 305 -2.68 32.76 -7.75
CA LYS A 305 -2.52 32.96 -6.29
C LYS A 305 -2.78 31.70 -5.48
N ALA A 306 -3.65 30.83 -5.97
CA ALA A 306 -4.11 29.63 -5.27
C ALA A 306 -3.39 28.36 -5.74
N GLU A 307 -2.90 28.32 -6.98
CA GLU A 307 -2.39 27.11 -7.64
C GLU A 307 -1.27 26.40 -6.87
N GLY A 308 -0.30 27.15 -6.34
CA GLY A 308 0.79 26.56 -5.56
C GLY A 308 0.31 25.84 -4.30
N ALA A 309 -0.63 26.43 -3.55
CA ALA A 309 -1.17 25.83 -2.33
C ALA A 309 -2.08 24.64 -2.63
N ILE A 310 -2.92 24.72 -3.68
CA ILE A 310 -3.77 23.60 -4.10
C ILE A 310 -2.93 22.42 -4.57
N LYS A 311 -1.94 22.67 -5.43
CA LYS A 311 -1.03 21.64 -5.93
C LYS A 311 -0.24 21.00 -4.79
N GLY A 312 0.33 21.81 -3.90
CA GLY A 312 1.01 21.31 -2.71
C GLY A 312 0.13 20.46 -1.81
N ALA A 313 -1.12 20.86 -1.57
CA ALA A 313 -2.09 20.10 -0.78
C ALA A 313 -2.44 18.76 -1.44
N ALA A 314 -2.77 18.77 -2.73
CA ALA A 314 -3.13 17.57 -3.48
C ALA A 314 -1.94 16.59 -3.57
N GLU A 315 -0.76 17.06 -3.96
CA GLU A 315 0.45 16.23 -4.02
C GLU A 315 0.80 15.62 -2.66
N SER A 316 0.76 16.42 -1.59
CA SER A 316 1.04 15.95 -0.23
C SER A 316 0.03 14.91 0.23
N ALA A 317 -1.27 15.13 -0.03
CA ALA A 317 -2.32 14.18 0.32
C ALA A 317 -2.14 12.84 -0.41
N VAL A 318 -1.88 12.87 -1.73
CA VAL A 318 -1.63 11.66 -2.50
C VAL A 318 -0.36 10.94 -2.04
N ARG A 319 0.75 11.67 -1.84
CA ARG A 319 2.00 11.10 -1.32
C ARG A 319 1.79 10.43 0.05
N LYS A 320 1.07 11.08 0.96
CA LYS A 320 0.76 10.51 2.28
C LYS A 320 -0.07 9.22 2.18
N VAL A 321 -1.10 9.19 1.31
CA VAL A 321 -1.93 7.99 1.11
C VAL A 321 -1.13 6.84 0.52
N LEU A 322 -0.39 7.08 -0.57
CA LEU A 322 0.42 6.02 -1.19
C LEU A 322 1.55 5.57 -0.26
N GLY A 323 2.09 6.47 0.57
CA GLY A 323 3.08 6.14 1.60
C GLY A 323 2.52 5.17 2.64
N ALA A 324 1.32 5.46 3.15
CA ALA A 324 0.63 4.59 4.10
C ALA A 324 0.29 3.22 3.49
N ILE A 325 -0.12 3.18 2.21
CA ILE A 325 -0.35 1.91 1.48
C ILE A 325 0.94 1.10 1.35
N THR A 326 2.03 1.73 0.91
CA THR A 326 3.34 1.09 0.78
C THR A 326 3.82 0.51 2.12
N GLY A 327 3.71 1.28 3.20
CA GLY A 327 4.05 0.81 4.54
C GLY A 327 3.21 -0.39 4.97
N LEU A 328 1.90 -0.34 4.75
CA LEU A 328 0.99 -1.41 5.10
C LEU A 328 1.26 -2.73 4.34
N ILE A 329 1.47 -2.64 3.03
CA ILE A 329 1.83 -3.79 2.18
C ILE A 329 3.20 -4.32 2.61
N GLY A 330 4.18 -3.43 2.81
CA GLY A 330 5.52 -3.74 3.27
C GLY A 330 5.51 -4.55 4.57
N ASP A 331 4.75 -4.10 5.56
CA ASP A 331 4.61 -4.80 6.85
C ASP A 331 3.92 -6.15 6.72
N ALA A 332 2.87 -6.25 5.90
CA ALA A 332 2.13 -7.50 5.70
C ALA A 332 3.02 -8.56 5.03
N VAL A 333 3.67 -8.21 3.92
CA VAL A 333 4.54 -9.12 3.17
C VAL A 333 5.79 -9.45 3.97
N SER A 334 6.44 -8.47 4.61
CA SER A 334 7.62 -8.73 5.46
C SER A 334 7.30 -9.64 6.64
N SER A 335 6.12 -9.49 7.25
CA SER A 335 5.67 -10.39 8.31
C SER A 335 5.44 -11.80 7.77
N GLY A 336 4.88 -11.95 6.57
CA GLY A 336 4.72 -13.25 5.91
C GLY A 336 6.07 -13.91 5.62
N LEU A 337 6.98 -13.18 4.96
CA LEU A 337 8.31 -13.67 4.65
C LEU A 337 9.09 -14.07 5.90
N ARG A 338 8.98 -13.32 7.01
CA ARG A 338 9.59 -13.72 8.30
C ARG A 338 9.12 -15.09 8.78
N LYS A 339 7.84 -15.43 8.64
CA LYS A 339 7.34 -16.78 8.98
C LYS A 339 7.98 -17.88 8.11
N VAL A 340 8.19 -17.60 6.82
CA VAL A 340 8.92 -18.52 5.93
C VAL A 340 10.35 -18.68 6.41
N GLY A 341 11.05 -17.58 6.70
CA GLY A 341 12.41 -17.61 7.23
C GLY A 341 12.53 -18.38 8.55
N ASP A 342 11.57 -18.23 9.46
CA ASP A 342 11.50 -18.99 10.71
C ASP A 342 11.28 -20.49 10.46
N SER A 343 10.47 -20.84 9.45
CA SER A 343 10.24 -22.23 9.04
C SER A 343 11.51 -22.85 8.43
N VAL A 344 12.23 -22.11 7.57
CA VAL A 344 13.53 -22.54 7.02
C VAL A 344 14.58 -22.71 8.14
N LYS A 345 14.55 -21.85 9.15
CA LYS A 345 15.43 -21.95 10.32
C LYS A 345 15.07 -23.13 11.23
N ALA A 346 13.80 -23.50 11.31
CA ALA A 346 13.37 -24.70 12.02
C ALA A 346 13.88 -25.96 11.28
N ALA A 347 13.75 -25.98 9.94
CA ALA A 347 14.25 -27.05 9.09
C ALA A 347 15.75 -27.32 9.29
N SER A 348 16.56 -26.28 9.43
CA SER A 348 18.01 -26.43 9.65
C SER A 348 18.40 -27.06 10.99
N LYS A 349 17.45 -27.19 11.93
CA LYS A 349 17.68 -27.78 13.26
C LYS A 349 17.16 -29.21 13.38
N GLU A 350 16.52 -29.72 12.33
CA GLU A 350 16.01 -31.09 12.30
C GLU A 350 17.14 -32.10 12.22
N THR A 351 16.88 -33.30 12.76
CA THR A 351 17.88 -34.38 12.78
C THR A 351 17.95 -34.99 11.37
N PRO A 352 19.12 -35.03 10.72
CA PRO A 352 19.26 -35.68 9.42
C PRO A 352 18.88 -37.16 9.51
N PRO A 353 18.38 -37.79 8.43
CA PRO A 353 18.14 -39.22 8.42
C PRO A 353 19.44 -39.97 8.76
N ALA A 354 19.36 -40.85 9.77
CA ALA A 354 20.51 -41.63 10.20
C ALA A 354 20.98 -42.58 9.08
N LEU A 355 22.28 -42.67 8.87
CA LEU A 355 22.90 -43.75 8.11
C LEU A 355 22.59 -45.06 8.83
N ASN A 356 21.65 -45.85 8.31
CA ASN A 356 21.55 -47.26 8.67
C ASN A 356 22.83 -47.94 8.17
N LYS A 357 23.78 -48.17 9.08
CA LYS A 357 24.91 -49.07 8.86
C LYS A 357 24.46 -50.51 9.00
#